data_AF-A0A1G0KF92-F1
#
_entry.id   AF-A0A1G0KF92-F1
#
_cell.length_a   1.000
_cell.length_b   1.000
_cell.length_c   1.000
_cell.angle_alpha   90.00
_cell.angle_beta   90.00
_cell.angle_gamma   90.00
#
_symmetry.space_group_name_H-M   'P 1'
#
loop_
_entity.id
_entity.type
_entity.pdbx_description
1 polymer ?
#
loop_
_entity_poly.entity_id
_entity_poly.type
_entity_poly.pdbx_seq_one_letter_code
_entity_poly.pdbx_strand_id
1 'polypeptide(L)'
;MFFALVGLLAVIGCFLTWGERKGPLSPGMGPPEGWRRVTLPASYSIDLETGAVKGSSKSARDLWWEAKTQTEFCLCPCRLNNGEALMAPVPELAALGTDRAATLPYSAKGIELRIHERELASGLGFAVRTGEGNFAKVRVVKMDGNRSLTLEWRMPGAAAEGRGAASNPALESRRLLAEVRANLRGGKDPERVAVLLDDV
;
A
#
# COMPACT_ATOMS: atom_id res chain seq x y z
N MET A 1 68.37 -18.73 -5.39
CA MET A 1 67.83 -18.36 -4.05
C MET A 1 66.48 -17.69 -4.30
N PHE A 2 65.37 -18.43 -4.21
CA PHE A 2 64.59 -18.82 -3.03
C PHE A 2 63.42 -17.84 -2.75
N PHE A 3 62.22 -18.32 -3.08
CA PHE A 3 60.86 -18.04 -2.59
C PHE A 3 60.61 -16.96 -1.53
N ALA A 4 59.55 -16.14 -1.72
CA ALA A 4 58.25 -16.30 -1.03
C ALA A 4 57.27 -15.20 -1.50
N LEU A 5 56.08 -15.49 -2.08
CA LEU A 5 54.85 -16.06 -1.52
C LEU A 5 54.01 -15.09 -0.64
N VAL A 6 52.86 -14.71 -1.21
CA VAL A 6 51.51 -14.63 -0.57
C VAL A 6 51.23 -13.55 0.48
N GLY A 7 50.26 -12.70 0.11
CA GLY A 7 49.47 -11.86 1.01
C GLY A 7 48.04 -11.73 0.50
N LEU A 8 47.36 -12.88 0.33
CA LEU A 8 45.93 -13.03 0.05
C LEU A 8 45.20 -13.14 1.40
N LEU A 9 44.37 -12.16 1.75
CA LEU A 9 43.36 -12.22 2.81
C LEU A 9 42.19 -11.34 2.34
N ALA A 10 41.26 -11.89 1.55
CA ALA A 10 40.04 -12.54 2.04
C ALA A 10 39.16 -11.60 2.90
N VAL A 11 38.41 -10.73 2.23
CA VAL A 11 37.13 -10.20 2.75
C VAL A 11 36.04 -10.77 1.85
N ILE A 12 35.75 -12.06 2.05
CA ILE A 12 34.63 -12.76 1.44
C ILE A 12 33.67 -13.12 2.57
N GLY A 13 32.42 -12.68 2.40
CA GLY A 13 31.26 -13.47 2.86
C GLY A 13 30.66 -13.08 4.19
N CYS A 14 29.78 -12.06 4.20
CA CYS A 14 28.65 -12.01 5.13
C CYS A 14 27.51 -11.18 4.52
N PHE A 15 26.80 -11.70 3.52
CA PHE A 15 25.43 -11.26 3.16
C PHE A 15 24.72 -12.25 2.21
N LEU A 16 24.85 -13.56 2.47
CA LEU A 16 24.07 -14.59 1.76
C LEU A 16 23.52 -15.61 2.75
N THR A 17 22.40 -15.27 3.39
CA THR A 17 21.33 -16.24 3.69
C THR A 17 20.00 -15.50 3.65
N TRP A 18 19.65 -14.91 2.50
CA TRP A 18 18.24 -14.67 2.19
C TRP A 18 17.66 -16.04 1.82
N GLY A 19 17.24 -16.78 2.84
CA GLY A 19 16.52 -18.04 2.66
C GLY A 19 15.17 -17.76 2.03
N GLU A 20 15.10 -17.95 0.72
CA GLU A 20 13.85 -18.01 -0.03
C GLU A 20 12.96 -19.13 0.54
N ARG A 21 11.93 -18.73 1.28
CA ARG A 21 10.67 -19.48 1.27
C ARG A 21 9.68 -18.73 0.37
N LYS A 22 9.97 -18.69 -0.93
CA LYS A 22 8.94 -18.41 -1.94
C LYS A 22 8.43 -19.75 -2.46
N GLY A 23 7.51 -20.36 -1.71
CA GLY A 23 6.64 -21.35 -2.34
C GLY A 23 5.91 -20.64 -3.49
N PRO A 24 5.91 -21.17 -4.72
CA PRO A 24 5.11 -20.59 -5.79
C PRO A 24 3.66 -20.55 -5.31
N LEU A 25 3.02 -19.37 -5.38
CA LEU A 25 1.58 -19.26 -5.16
C LEU A 25 0.90 -20.18 -6.18
N SER A 26 0.25 -21.24 -5.69
CA SER A 26 -0.44 -22.20 -6.54
C SER A 26 -1.36 -21.48 -7.53
N PRO A 27 -1.20 -21.69 -8.85
CA PRO A 27 -2.06 -21.06 -9.84
C PRO A 27 -3.50 -21.56 -9.64
N GLY A 28 -4.38 -20.65 -9.22
CA GLY A 28 -5.81 -20.95 -8.98
C GLY A 28 -6.33 -20.54 -7.61
N MET A 29 -5.47 -20.20 -6.65
CA MET A 29 -5.92 -19.68 -5.36
C MET A 29 -6.24 -18.17 -5.50
N GLY A 30 -7.47 -17.80 -5.17
CA GLY A 30 -7.88 -16.40 -5.06
C GLY A 30 -6.99 -15.62 -4.06
N PRO A 31 -7.14 -14.29 -3.97
CA PRO A 31 -6.45 -13.54 -2.93
C PRO A 31 -6.82 -14.13 -1.54
N PRO A 32 -5.92 -14.09 -0.55
CA PRO A 32 -6.24 -14.54 0.80
C PRO A 32 -7.47 -13.80 1.36
N GLU A 33 -8.14 -14.36 2.35
CA GLU A 33 -9.34 -13.75 2.92
C GLU A 33 -9.10 -12.28 3.34
N GLY A 34 -10.03 -11.40 2.97
CA GLY A 34 -9.94 -9.96 3.22
C GLY A 34 -8.98 -9.19 2.32
N TRP A 35 -8.27 -9.85 1.40
CA TRP A 35 -7.47 -9.19 0.36
C TRP A 35 -8.30 -8.96 -0.90
N ARG A 36 -8.10 -7.79 -1.50
CA ARG A 36 -8.61 -7.43 -2.82
C ARG A 36 -7.49 -7.58 -3.84
N ARG A 37 -7.85 -7.82 -5.10
CA ARG A 37 -6.91 -7.96 -6.22
C ARG A 37 -7.34 -7.10 -7.38
N VAL A 38 -6.38 -6.48 -8.07
CA VAL A 38 -6.61 -5.70 -9.28
C VAL A 38 -5.45 -5.87 -10.25
N THR A 39 -5.73 -5.72 -11.54
CA THR A 39 -4.70 -5.53 -12.56
C THR A 39 -4.82 -4.13 -13.11
N LEU A 40 -3.75 -3.35 -12.97
CA LEU A 40 -3.62 -1.99 -13.45
C LEU A 40 -2.93 -2.01 -14.82
N PRO A 41 -3.58 -1.55 -15.89
CA PRO A 41 -2.87 -1.26 -17.13
C PRO A 41 -1.82 -0.16 -16.90
N ALA A 42 -0.82 -0.08 -17.77
CA ALA A 42 0.17 1.01 -17.73
C ALA A 42 -0.50 2.39 -17.74
N SER A 43 -0.03 3.30 -16.90
CA SER A 43 -0.56 4.67 -16.73
C SER A 43 -2.00 4.71 -16.21
N TYR A 44 -2.26 3.91 -15.17
CA TYR A 44 -3.53 3.91 -14.44
C TYR A 44 -3.28 4.12 -12.95
N SER A 45 -4.30 4.67 -12.28
CA SER A 45 -4.33 4.80 -10.83
C SER A 45 -5.37 3.90 -10.17
N ILE A 46 -5.17 3.64 -8.88
CA ILE A 46 -6.10 2.92 -8.01
C ILE A 46 -6.37 3.68 -6.70
N ASP A 47 -7.64 3.69 -6.33
CA ASP A 47 -8.16 4.02 -4.99
C ASP A 47 -8.17 2.75 -4.13
N LEU A 48 -7.47 2.73 -3.01
CA LEU A 48 -7.35 1.51 -2.20
C LEU A 48 -8.59 1.27 -1.32
N GLU A 49 -9.33 2.32 -0.98
CA GLU A 49 -10.59 2.23 -0.23
C GLU A 49 -11.69 1.56 -1.05
N THR A 50 -11.86 1.98 -2.30
CA THR A 50 -12.95 1.55 -3.19
C THR A 50 -12.53 0.49 -4.18
N GLY A 51 -11.23 0.36 -4.47
CA GLY A 51 -10.71 -0.45 -5.57
C GLY A 51 -10.95 0.15 -6.96
N ALA A 52 -11.42 1.40 -7.04
CA ALA A 52 -11.71 2.04 -8.30
C ALA A 52 -10.43 2.32 -9.09
N VAL A 53 -10.41 1.88 -10.35
CA VAL A 53 -9.30 2.05 -11.29
C VAL A 53 -9.64 3.11 -12.32
N LYS A 54 -8.71 4.03 -12.59
CA LYS A 54 -8.91 5.10 -13.57
C LYS A 54 -7.65 5.36 -14.40
N GLY A 55 -7.82 5.48 -15.70
CA GLY A 55 -6.75 5.89 -16.61
C GLY A 55 -6.55 7.41 -16.61
N SER A 56 -5.49 7.84 -17.29
CA SER A 56 -5.29 9.20 -17.80
C SER A 56 -5.10 10.36 -16.81
N SER A 57 -5.05 10.15 -15.50
CA SER A 57 -4.47 11.16 -14.59
C SER A 57 -3.92 10.58 -13.28
N LYS A 58 -2.85 11.23 -12.80
CA LYS A 58 -2.18 10.95 -11.51
C LYS A 58 -2.95 11.52 -10.30
N SER A 59 -3.99 12.31 -10.52
CA SER A 59 -4.43 13.32 -9.55
C SER A 59 -5.72 13.02 -8.79
N ALA A 60 -6.12 11.75 -8.61
CA ALA A 60 -7.42 11.45 -8.01
C ALA A 60 -7.52 10.17 -7.18
N ARG A 61 -6.40 9.50 -6.89
CA ARG A 61 -6.33 8.14 -6.36
C ARG A 61 -5.08 7.96 -5.50
N ASP A 62 -4.86 6.82 -4.83
CA ASP A 62 -3.73 6.65 -3.91
C ASP A 62 -2.42 6.27 -4.59
N LEU A 63 -2.49 5.34 -5.55
CA LEU A 63 -1.31 4.85 -6.27
C LEU A 63 -1.47 5.08 -7.77
N TRP A 64 -0.37 5.41 -8.43
CA TRP A 64 -0.24 5.55 -9.87
C TRP A 64 0.81 4.58 -10.40
N TRP A 65 0.39 3.71 -11.30
CA TRP A 65 1.29 2.84 -12.05
C TRP A 65 1.69 3.53 -13.35
N GLU A 66 2.91 4.05 -13.39
CA GLU A 66 3.47 4.80 -14.52
C GLU A 66 4.36 3.91 -15.38
N ALA A 67 4.12 3.92 -16.70
CA ALA A 67 5.13 3.49 -17.67
C ALA A 67 5.95 4.71 -18.09
N LYS A 68 7.18 4.83 -17.57
CA LYS A 68 8.11 5.92 -17.95
C LYS A 68 8.67 5.69 -19.34
N THR A 69 9.08 4.46 -19.61
CA THR A 69 9.60 4.02 -20.92
C THR A 69 9.04 2.64 -21.26
N GLN A 70 9.57 2.00 -22.31
CA GLN A 70 9.21 0.61 -22.62
C GLN A 70 9.68 -0.37 -21.54
N THR A 71 10.75 -0.05 -20.80
CA THR A 71 11.40 -0.95 -19.85
C THR A 71 11.45 -0.42 -18.42
N GLU A 72 11.12 0.85 -18.20
CA GLU A 72 11.13 1.52 -16.90
C GLU A 72 9.74 1.95 -16.46
N PHE A 73 9.42 1.64 -15.21
CA PHE A 73 8.12 1.88 -14.62
C PHE A 73 8.26 2.43 -13.20
N CYS A 74 7.22 3.10 -12.71
CA CYS A 74 7.12 3.51 -11.31
C CYS A 74 5.73 3.20 -10.77
N LEU A 75 5.69 2.53 -9.62
CA LEU A 75 4.52 2.59 -8.77
C LEU A 75 4.72 3.72 -7.78
N CYS A 76 4.09 4.85 -8.04
CA CYS A 76 4.27 6.05 -7.25
C CYS A 76 3.01 6.35 -6.42
N PRO A 77 3.14 6.88 -5.20
CA PRO A 77 1.99 7.45 -4.52
C PRO A 77 1.54 8.73 -5.24
N CYS A 78 0.27 9.04 -5.09
CA CYS A 78 -0.36 10.20 -5.71
C CYS A 78 -0.60 11.31 -4.70
N ARG A 79 -0.50 12.54 -5.21
CA ARG A 79 -0.95 13.73 -4.50
C ARG A 79 -2.40 14.01 -4.87
N LEU A 80 -3.25 14.13 -3.86
CA LEU A 80 -4.65 14.53 -3.98
C LEU A 80 -4.81 16.00 -3.60
N ASN A 81 -5.96 16.58 -3.91
CA ASN A 81 -6.28 17.95 -3.51
C ASN A 81 -6.45 18.09 -1.98
N ASN A 82 -6.80 17.01 -1.29
CA ASN A 82 -7.13 16.96 0.13
C ASN A 82 -6.14 16.11 0.96
N GLY A 83 -5.05 15.64 0.36
CA GLY A 83 -4.10 14.75 1.03
C GLY A 83 -3.00 14.26 0.09
N GLU A 84 -2.08 13.48 0.62
CA GLU A 84 -1.04 12.83 -0.16
C GLU A 84 -0.94 11.38 0.31
N ALA A 85 -1.08 10.45 -0.63
CA ALA A 85 -0.77 9.07 -0.32
C ALA A 85 0.73 8.94 -0.11
N LEU A 86 1.16 8.05 0.78
CA LEU A 86 2.57 7.81 1.03
C LEU A 86 2.83 6.31 1.11
N MET A 87 4.06 5.91 0.79
CA MET A 87 4.50 4.52 0.79
C MET A 87 5.64 4.30 1.76
N ALA A 88 5.68 3.11 2.36
CA ALA A 88 6.80 2.64 3.16
C ALA A 88 7.12 1.17 2.80
N PRO A 89 8.38 0.82 2.53
CA PRO A 89 8.75 -0.57 2.22
C PRO A 89 8.55 -1.46 3.46
N VAL A 90 8.04 -2.68 3.25
CA VAL A 90 7.79 -3.63 4.34
C VAL A 90 8.31 -5.02 3.96
N PRO A 91 9.43 -5.48 4.55
CA PRO A 91 10.02 -6.77 4.20
C PRO A 91 9.13 -7.96 4.62
N GLU A 92 8.36 -7.82 5.69
CA GLU A 92 7.48 -8.88 6.21
C GLU A 92 6.03 -8.38 6.31
N LEU A 93 5.35 -8.31 5.15
CA LEU A 93 4.01 -7.73 5.05
C LEU A 93 2.94 -8.50 5.87
N ALA A 94 3.12 -9.82 6.00
CA ALA A 94 2.20 -10.67 6.77
C ALA A 94 2.16 -10.27 8.26
N ALA A 95 3.32 -10.00 8.86
CA ALA A 95 3.47 -9.64 10.27
C ALA A 95 3.14 -8.16 10.58
N LEU A 96 2.83 -7.34 9.57
CA LEU A 96 2.60 -5.92 9.79
C LEU A 96 1.28 -5.65 10.54
N GLY A 97 1.31 -5.41 11.85
CA GLY A 97 0.13 -4.94 12.60
C GLY A 97 -0.20 -3.47 12.29
N THR A 98 -1.40 -3.01 12.69
CA THR A 98 -1.82 -1.60 12.54
C THR A 98 -0.88 -0.65 13.30
N ASP A 99 -0.50 -1.00 14.52
CA ASP A 99 0.41 -0.16 15.35
C ASP A 99 1.78 -0.01 14.70
N ARG A 100 2.32 -1.10 14.16
CA ARG A 100 3.59 -1.08 13.42
C ARG A 100 3.46 -0.32 12.12
N ALA A 101 2.34 -0.44 11.40
CA ALA A 101 2.09 0.32 10.18
C ALA A 101 2.15 1.83 10.46
N ALA A 102 1.53 2.30 11.55
CA ALA A 102 1.50 3.72 11.90
C ALA A 102 2.88 4.34 12.18
N THR A 103 3.88 3.54 12.55
CA THR A 103 5.24 4.02 12.89
C THR A 103 6.23 3.92 11.72
N LEU A 104 5.80 3.44 10.55
CA LEU A 104 6.68 3.29 9.40
C LEU A 104 7.13 4.66 8.84
N PRO A 105 8.35 4.74 8.27
CA PRO A 105 8.86 5.95 7.63
C PRO A 105 8.22 6.14 6.25
N TYR A 106 6.98 6.62 6.23
CA TYR A 106 6.24 6.91 5.02
C TYR A 106 6.85 8.08 4.24
N SER A 107 6.91 7.93 2.91
CA SER A 107 7.38 8.98 2.01
C SER A 107 6.59 9.01 0.70
N ALA A 108 6.68 10.12 -0.02
CA ALA A 108 6.13 10.26 -1.36
C ALA A 108 7.00 9.56 -2.44
N LYS A 109 8.07 8.85 -2.02
CA LYS A 109 8.97 8.17 -2.95
C LYS A 109 8.28 6.93 -3.52
N GLY A 110 8.17 6.90 -4.85
CA GLY A 110 7.68 5.73 -5.57
C GLY A 110 8.68 4.58 -5.60
N ILE A 111 8.20 3.41 -5.99
CA ILE A 111 9.01 2.22 -6.26
C ILE A 111 9.27 2.17 -7.76
N GLU A 112 10.54 2.22 -8.14
CA GLU A 112 10.95 2.04 -9.53
C GLU A 112 11.09 0.55 -9.85
N LEU A 113 10.58 0.15 -11.02
CA LEU A 113 10.60 -1.23 -11.49
C LEU A 113 11.14 -1.27 -12.92
N ARG A 114 11.94 -2.29 -13.24
CA ARG A 114 12.48 -2.51 -14.60
C ARG A 114 12.06 -3.88 -15.14
N ILE A 115 11.73 -3.95 -16.44
CA ILE A 115 11.28 -5.19 -17.09
C ILE A 115 12.34 -6.30 -17.09
N HIS A 116 13.62 -5.96 -17.17
CA HIS A 116 14.69 -6.97 -17.21
C HIS A 116 15.08 -7.47 -15.81
N GLU A 117 14.57 -6.83 -14.76
CA GLU A 117 14.65 -7.28 -13.37
C GLU A 117 13.44 -8.20 -13.03
N ARG A 118 12.98 -8.94 -14.06
CA ARG A 118 11.72 -9.71 -14.24
C ARG A 118 11.20 -10.51 -13.03
N GLU A 119 12.05 -10.79 -12.05
CA GLU A 119 11.79 -11.58 -10.84
C GLU A 119 11.45 -10.75 -9.58
N LEU A 120 11.85 -9.47 -9.55
CA LEU A 120 11.90 -8.67 -8.32
C LEU A 120 10.54 -8.11 -7.86
N ALA A 121 9.55 -8.02 -8.75
CA ALA A 121 8.26 -7.44 -8.39
C ALA A 121 7.36 -8.41 -7.63
N SER A 122 7.43 -9.73 -7.89
CA SER A 122 6.50 -10.67 -7.25
C SER A 122 6.83 -10.88 -5.77
N GLY A 123 5.86 -10.56 -4.91
CA GLY A 123 5.99 -10.61 -3.46
C GLY A 123 6.53 -9.33 -2.83
N LEU A 124 6.87 -8.30 -3.61
CA LEU A 124 7.26 -7.01 -3.05
C LEU A 124 6.10 -6.43 -2.24
N GLY A 125 6.33 -6.27 -0.93
CA GLY A 125 5.35 -5.75 0.02
C GLY A 125 5.70 -4.33 0.47
N PHE A 126 4.66 -3.50 0.60
CA PHE A 126 4.78 -2.17 1.17
C PHE A 126 3.48 -1.77 1.85
N ALA A 127 3.59 -0.84 2.78
CA ALA A 127 2.43 -0.19 3.37
C ALA A 127 2.15 1.11 2.61
N VAL A 128 0.87 1.45 2.51
CA VAL A 128 0.39 2.72 1.96
C VAL A 128 -0.39 3.43 3.05
N ARG A 129 -0.10 4.71 3.25
CA ARG A 129 -1.03 5.63 3.93
C ARG A 129 -1.79 6.34 2.82
N THR A 130 -3.10 6.14 2.74
CA THR A 130 -3.94 6.70 1.68
C THR A 130 -4.09 8.21 1.85
N GLY A 131 -4.58 8.89 0.81
CA GLY A 131 -4.84 10.32 0.92
C GLY A 131 -5.90 10.70 1.97
N GLU A 132 -6.77 9.75 2.34
CA GLU A 132 -7.74 9.89 3.43
C GLU A 132 -7.15 9.60 4.82
N GLY A 133 -5.90 9.14 4.88
CA GLY A 133 -5.20 8.80 6.12
C GLY A 133 -5.42 7.36 6.60
N ASN A 134 -6.08 6.52 5.80
CA ASN A 134 -6.19 5.10 6.10
C ASN A 134 -4.88 4.37 5.78
N PHE A 135 -4.74 3.16 6.31
CA PHE A 135 -3.59 2.31 6.00
C PHE A 135 -4.01 1.17 5.07
N ALA A 136 -3.13 0.79 4.16
CA ALA A 136 -3.28 -0.39 3.33
C ALA A 136 -1.98 -1.19 3.36
N LYS A 137 -2.10 -2.51 3.44
CA LYS A 137 -1.03 -3.43 3.06
C LYS A 137 -1.16 -3.71 1.58
N VAL A 138 -0.10 -3.54 0.83
CA VAL A 138 -0.10 -3.80 -0.62
C VAL A 138 1.04 -4.74 -0.94
N ARG A 139 0.77 -5.73 -1.79
CA ARG A 139 1.78 -6.58 -2.40
C ARG A 139 1.65 -6.58 -3.90
N VAL A 140 2.78 -6.55 -4.57
CA VAL A 140 2.83 -6.79 -6.01
C VAL A 140 2.79 -8.30 -6.24
N VAL A 141 1.82 -8.75 -7.05
CA VAL A 141 1.68 -10.16 -7.41
C VAL A 141 2.53 -10.46 -8.63
N LYS A 142 2.39 -9.66 -9.69
CA LYS A 142 3.14 -9.81 -10.93
C LYS A 142 3.08 -8.54 -11.76
N MET A 143 4.02 -8.41 -12.68
CA MET A 143 3.94 -7.51 -13.83
C MET A 143 3.95 -8.37 -15.09
N ASP A 144 2.98 -8.19 -15.98
CA ASP A 144 2.90 -8.96 -17.22
C ASP A 144 3.64 -8.29 -18.39
N GLY A 145 3.84 -9.05 -19.48
CA GLY A 145 4.52 -8.56 -20.69
C GLY A 145 3.79 -7.40 -21.39
N ASN A 146 2.51 -7.18 -21.07
CA ASN A 146 1.73 -6.06 -21.57
C ASN A 146 1.87 -4.80 -20.70
N ARG A 147 2.82 -4.82 -19.74
CA ARG A 147 3.11 -3.73 -18.81
C ARG A 147 2.00 -3.48 -17.79
N SER A 148 1.14 -4.46 -17.57
CA SER A 148 0.12 -4.39 -16.54
C SER A 148 0.68 -4.87 -15.21
N LEU A 149 0.30 -4.19 -14.13
CA LEU A 149 0.71 -4.52 -12.77
C LEU A 149 -0.47 -5.15 -12.01
N THR A 150 -0.31 -6.38 -11.54
CA THR A 150 -1.27 -6.98 -10.63
C THR A 150 -0.87 -6.69 -9.19
N LEU A 151 -1.77 -6.04 -8.46
CA LEU A 151 -1.65 -5.76 -7.04
C LEU A 151 -2.66 -6.56 -6.25
N GLU A 152 -2.29 -6.87 -5.02
CA GLU A 152 -3.22 -7.25 -3.97
C GLU A 152 -3.06 -6.33 -2.79
N TRP A 153 -4.18 -5.99 -2.16
CA TRP A 153 -4.15 -5.15 -0.97
C TRP A 153 -5.22 -5.51 0.04
N ARG A 154 -4.99 -5.07 1.27
CA ARG A 154 -5.95 -5.17 2.37
C ARG A 154 -5.87 -3.91 3.22
N MET A 155 -7.02 -3.35 3.55
CA MET A 155 -7.16 -2.32 4.56
C MET A 155 -7.24 -3.00 5.95
N PRO A 156 -6.38 -2.67 6.92
CA PRO A 156 -6.57 -3.06 8.32
C PRO A 156 -7.92 -2.46 8.77
N GLY A 157 -8.90 -3.32 9.06
CA GLY A 157 -10.28 -2.94 9.40
C GLY A 157 -11.36 -3.55 8.50
N ALA A 158 -11.05 -3.91 7.24
CA ALA A 158 -12.08 -4.40 6.31
C ALA A 158 -12.52 -5.87 6.52
N ALA A 159 -11.80 -6.67 7.33
CA ALA A 159 -12.04 -8.11 7.45
C ALA A 159 -11.48 -8.78 8.74
N ALA A 160 -11.40 -8.08 9.88
CA ALA A 160 -11.00 -8.72 11.14
C ALA A 160 -11.63 -8.08 12.38
N GLU A 161 -12.85 -7.55 12.28
CA GLU A 161 -13.68 -7.22 13.46
C GLU A 161 -14.64 -8.37 13.81
N GLY A 162 -14.23 -9.61 13.54
CA GLY A 162 -14.74 -10.76 14.26
C GLY A 162 -13.99 -10.89 15.58
N ARG A 163 -14.52 -10.23 16.63
CA ARG A 163 -14.06 -10.13 18.03
C ARG A 163 -13.15 -8.94 18.34
N GLY A 164 -13.80 -7.88 18.84
CA GLY A 164 -13.15 -6.82 19.63
C GLY A 164 -12.77 -5.57 18.86
N ALA A 165 -13.72 -4.94 18.17
CA ALA A 165 -13.58 -3.56 17.70
C ALA A 165 -13.51 -2.64 18.92
N ALA A 166 -12.31 -2.27 19.34
CA ALA A 166 -12.13 -1.00 20.03
C ALA A 166 -12.26 0.08 18.95
N SER A 167 -13.35 0.85 18.99
CA SER A 167 -13.55 2.00 18.12
C SER A 167 -12.32 2.92 18.18
N ASN A 168 -11.85 3.40 17.02
CA ASN A 168 -10.84 4.42 16.97
C ASN A 168 -11.54 5.78 17.21
N PRO A 169 -11.44 6.37 18.41
CA PRO A 169 -12.23 7.55 18.78
C PRO A 169 -11.94 8.74 17.86
N ALA A 170 -10.72 8.84 17.31
CA ALA A 170 -10.34 9.94 16.42
C ALA A 170 -11.03 9.86 15.05
N LEU A 171 -11.32 8.65 14.55
CA LEU A 171 -12.05 8.45 13.30
C LEU A 171 -13.54 8.72 13.49
N GLU A 172 -14.08 8.30 14.63
CA GLU A 172 -15.47 8.49 15.02
C GLU A 172 -15.79 9.98 15.24
N SER A 173 -14.95 10.71 15.98
CA SER A 173 -15.10 12.17 16.13
C SER A 173 -15.03 12.90 14.79
N ARG A 174 -14.17 12.47 13.86
CA ARG A 174 -14.07 13.09 12.53
C ARG A 174 -15.31 12.83 11.66
N ARG A 175 -15.84 11.62 11.71
CA ARG A 175 -17.08 11.26 11.01
C ARG A 175 -18.26 12.06 11.56
N LEU A 176 -18.41 12.12 12.88
CA LEU A 176 -19.46 12.89 13.55
C LEU A 176 -19.36 14.39 13.21
N LEU A 177 -18.15 14.97 13.23
CA LEU A 177 -17.94 16.37 12.84
C LEU A 177 -18.29 16.65 11.37
N ALA A 178 -18.01 15.71 10.46
CA ALA A 178 -18.38 15.85 9.06
C ALA A 178 -19.90 15.79 8.86
N GLU A 179 -20.59 14.91 9.59
CA GLU A 179 -22.04 14.75 9.56
C GLU A 179 -22.78 15.94 10.17
N VAL A 180 -22.30 16.45 11.31
CA VAL A 180 -22.81 17.70 11.91
C VAL A 180 -22.67 18.87 10.94
N ARG A 181 -21.50 19.04 10.30
CA ARG A 181 -21.28 20.10 9.30
C ARG A 181 -22.19 19.97 8.10
N ALA A 182 -22.46 18.75 7.63
CA ALA A 182 -23.37 18.51 6.52
C ALA A 182 -24.81 18.88 6.89
N ASN A 183 -25.26 18.52 8.08
CA ASN A 183 -26.61 18.81 8.56
C ASN A 183 -26.83 20.32 8.80
N LEU A 184 -25.83 21.02 9.35
CA LEU A 184 -25.88 22.48 9.54
C LEU A 184 -25.94 23.25 8.21
N ARG A 185 -25.25 22.80 7.16
CA ARG A 185 -25.33 23.42 5.82
C ARG A 185 -26.66 23.16 5.11
N GLY A 186 -27.34 22.06 5.44
CA GLY A 186 -28.61 21.67 4.84
C GLY A 186 -29.84 22.35 5.43
N GLY A 187 -29.69 23.24 6.42
CA GLY A 187 -30.82 23.89 7.09
C GLY A 187 -31.72 22.93 7.88
N LYS A 188 -31.20 21.75 8.26
CA LYS A 188 -31.96 20.78 9.07
C LYS A 188 -31.99 21.19 10.54
N ASP A 189 -33.13 20.90 11.14
CA ASP A 189 -33.56 21.19 12.49
C ASP A 189 -32.44 21.11 13.56
N PRO A 190 -32.15 22.21 14.28
CA PRO A 190 -31.09 22.25 15.29
C PRO A 190 -31.30 21.26 16.45
N GLU A 191 -32.54 20.80 16.71
CA GLU A 191 -32.79 19.80 17.76
C GLU A 191 -32.18 18.43 17.43
N ARG A 192 -32.04 18.09 16.14
CA ARG A 192 -31.36 16.85 15.72
C ARG A 192 -29.84 16.90 15.89
N VAL A 193 -29.26 18.11 15.97
CA VAL A 193 -27.81 18.29 16.18
C VAL A 193 -27.43 18.12 17.64
N ALA A 194 -28.34 18.48 18.57
CA ALA A 194 -28.11 18.33 20.01
C ALA A 194 -27.98 16.85 20.43
N VAL A 195 -28.85 15.97 19.90
CA VAL A 195 -28.82 14.52 20.20
C VAL A 195 -27.52 13.85 19.77
N LEU A 196 -26.87 14.34 18.70
CA LEU A 196 -25.60 13.80 18.20
C LEU A 196 -24.37 14.22 19.03
N LEU A 197 -24.51 15.25 19.88
CA LEU A 197 -23.42 15.75 20.72
C LEU A 197 -23.44 15.15 22.14
N ASP A 198 -24.60 14.64 22.60
CA ASP A 198 -24.74 13.98 23.91
C ASP A 198 -24.25 12.52 23.92
N ASP A 199 -24.08 11.91 22.74
CA ASP A 199 -23.55 10.54 22.56
C ASP A 199 -22.01 10.49 22.34
N VAL A 200 -21.30 11.61 22.53
CA VAL A 200 -19.82 11.75 22.47
C VAL A 200 -19.22 11.72 23.88
#